data_AF-A0A4R5H6C4-F1
#
_entry.id   AF-A0A4R5H6C4-F1
#
_cell.length_a   1.000
_cell.length_b   1.000
_cell.length_c   1.000
_cell.angle_alpha   90.00
_cell.angle_beta   90.00
_cell.angle_gamma   90.00
#
_symmetry.space_group_name_H-M   'P 1'
#
loop_
_entity.id
_entity.type
_entity.pdbx_description
1 polymer ?
#
loop_
_entity_poly.entity_id
_entity_poly.type
_entity_poly.pdbx_seq_one_letter_code
_entity_poly.pdbx_strand_id
1 'polypeptide(L)' 'MSTFVLTFVFFLVVVVAMAVGYIMQQKTISGSCGGLGALGIAKACDCPEPCDRQKARLERERIREEKIKQWQDNQIL' A
#
# COMPACT_ATOMS: atom_id res chain seq x y z
N MET A 1 38.05 -21.78 6.22
CA MET A 1 37.80 -21.04 4.94
C MET A 1 36.73 -21.71 4.10
N SER A 2 36.83 -23.01 3.82
CA SER A 2 35.79 -23.78 3.09
C SER A 2 34.39 -23.66 3.70
N THR A 3 34.25 -23.78 5.03
CA THR A 3 32.98 -23.61 5.75
C THR A 3 32.38 -22.21 5.61
N PHE A 4 33.23 -21.18 5.60
CA PHE A 4 32.82 -19.78 5.44
C PHE A 4 32.27 -19.52 4.02
N VAL A 5 32.95 -20.04 3.00
CA VAL A 5 32.51 -19.92 1.60
C VAL A 5 31.20 -20.68 1.39
N LEU A 6 31.08 -21.90 1.93
CA LEU A 6 29.88 -22.72 1.81
C LEU A 6 28.65 -22.03 2.43
N THR A 7 28.80 -21.50 3.64
CA THR A 7 27.71 -20.81 4.35
C THR A 7 27.32 -19.51 3.66
N PHE A 8 28.29 -18.73 3.17
CA PHE A 8 28.03 -17.51 2.41
C PHE A 8 27.21 -17.77 1.14
N VAL A 9 27.58 -18.78 0.36
CA VAL A 9 26.85 -19.16 -0.86
C VAL A 9 25.45 -19.68 -0.53
N PHE A 10 25.32 -20.48 0.54
CA PHE A 10 24.00 -20.98 0.98
C PHE A 10 23.03 -19.84 1.30
N PHE A 11 23.48 -18.84 2.06
CA PHE A 11 22.63 -17.68 2.38
C PHE A 11 22.24 -16.88 1.13
N LEU A 12 23.17 -16.69 0.18
CA LEU A 12 22.84 -16.04 -1.09
C LEU A 12 21.75 -16.78 -1.86
N VAL A 13 21.84 -18.11 -1.96
CA VAL A 13 20.83 -18.92 -2.63
C VAL A 13 19.47 -18.78 -1.97
N VAL A 14 19.41 -18.82 -0.63
CA VAL A 14 18.15 -18.64 0.12
C VAL A 14 17.53 -17.28 -0.12
N VAL A 15 18.32 -16.19 -0.09
CA VAL A 15 17.83 -14.83 -0.33
C VAL A 15 17.29 -14.67 -1.75
N VAL A 16 17.99 -15.23 -2.74
CA VAL A 16 17.53 -15.22 -4.14
C VAL A 16 16.22 -16.00 -4.28
N ALA A 17 16.12 -17.17 -3.66
CA ALA A 17 14.90 -17.97 -3.68
C ALA A 17 13.71 -17.22 -3.04
N MET A 18 13.93 -16.52 -1.91
CA MET A 18 12.91 -15.67 -1.29
C MET A 18 12.49 -14.50 -2.18
N ALA A 19 13.45 -13.83 -2.84
CA ALA A 19 13.17 -12.73 -3.75
C ALA A 19 12.36 -13.18 -4.96
N VAL A 20 12.73 -14.32 -5.57
CA VAL A 20 11.96 -14.93 -6.67
C VAL A 20 10.56 -15.32 -6.20
N GLY A 21 10.44 -15.94 -5.01
CA GLY A 21 9.16 -16.25 -4.40
C GLY A 21 8.27 -15.02 -4.20
N TYR A 22 8.85 -13.91 -3.73
CA TYR A 22 8.14 -12.64 -3.55
C TYR A 22 7.64 -12.05 -4.88
N ILE A 23 8.46 -12.09 -5.93
CA ILE A 23 8.09 -11.62 -7.28
C ILE A 23 6.96 -12.49 -7.85
N MET A 24 7.08 -13.82 -7.74
CA MET A 24 6.06 -14.76 -8.22
C MET A 24 4.75 -14.63 -7.44
N GLN A 25 4.81 -14.32 -6.15
CA GLN A 25 3.62 -14.26 -5.33
C GLN A 25 2.75 -13.03 -5.62
N GLN A 26 3.27 -11.99 -6.31
CA GLN A 26 2.56 -10.78 -6.78
C GLN A 26 1.58 -10.15 -5.77
N LYS A 27 1.67 -10.52 -4.50
CA LYS A 27 0.89 -9.96 -3.42
C LYS A 27 1.53 -8.62 -3.18
N THR A 28 0.94 -7.60 -3.81
CA THR A 28 1.10 -6.19 -3.44
C THR A 28 1.21 -6.16 -1.94
N ILE A 29 2.31 -5.62 -1.37
CA ILE A 29 2.47 -5.50 0.08
C ILE A 29 1.13 -5.04 0.61
N SER A 30 0.52 -5.93 1.37
CA SER A 30 -0.85 -5.83 1.79
C SER A 30 -1.00 -4.70 2.79
N GLY A 31 -0.91 -3.45 2.33
CA GLY A 31 -1.15 -2.29 3.16
C GLY A 31 -2.60 -2.35 3.65
N SER A 32 -2.83 -2.17 4.95
CA SER A 32 -4.10 -2.05 5.71
C SER A 32 -5.29 -2.98 5.38
N CYS A 33 -5.61 -3.23 4.10
CA CYS A 33 -6.71 -4.06 3.61
C CYS A 33 -6.23 -5.19 2.66
N GLY A 34 -4.92 -5.40 2.51
CA GLY A 34 -4.39 -6.28 1.47
C GLY A 34 -4.49 -7.80 1.71
N GLY A 35 -5.40 -8.25 2.56
CA GLY A 35 -5.74 -9.66 2.72
C GLY A 35 -7.14 -10.03 2.25
N LEU A 36 -8.03 -9.04 2.06
CA LEU A 36 -9.46 -9.29 1.86
C LEU A 36 -9.85 -9.67 0.43
N GLY A 37 -8.94 -9.48 -0.54
CA GLY A 37 -9.14 -9.89 -1.94
C GLY A 37 -9.16 -11.41 -2.16
N ALA A 38 -8.49 -12.18 -1.30
CA ALA A 38 -8.51 -13.66 -1.37
C ALA A 38 -9.81 -14.28 -0.83
N LEU A 39 -10.62 -13.50 -0.11
CA LEU A 39 -11.90 -13.93 0.47
C LEU A 39 -13.11 -13.45 -0.35
N GLY A 40 -12.89 -12.89 -1.55
CA GLY A 40 -13.97 -12.36 -2.41
C GLY A 40 -14.65 -11.11 -1.83
N ILE A 41 -14.09 -10.51 -0.78
CA ILE A 41 -14.69 -9.36 -0.11
C ILE A 41 -14.13 -8.07 -0.69
N ALA A 42 -14.61 -7.73 -1.89
CA ALA A 42 -14.50 -6.36 -2.44
C ALA A 42 -15.39 -5.35 -1.67
N LYS A 43 -16.12 -5.79 -0.64
CA LYS A 43 -17.11 -5.04 0.17
C LYS A 43 -16.87 -5.07 1.69
N ALA A 44 -15.62 -5.13 2.16
CA ALA A 44 -15.28 -5.00 3.59
C ALA A 44 -14.29 -3.86 3.84
N CYS A 45 -14.17 -2.95 2.88
CA CYS A 45 -13.93 -1.56 3.21
C CYS A 45 -15.24 -0.82 3.52
N ASP A 46 -16.37 -1.52 3.72
CA ASP A 46 -17.52 -1.03 4.49
C ASP A 46 -17.21 -1.14 6.00
N CYS A 47 -16.05 -0.63 6.42
CA CYS A 47 -15.81 -0.45 7.85
C CYS A 47 -16.74 0.68 8.32
N PRO A 48 -17.53 0.48 9.40
CA PRO A 48 -18.42 1.50 9.94
C PRO A 48 -17.68 2.79 10.36
N GLU A 49 -16.36 2.69 10.55
CA GLU A 49 -15.46 3.84 10.51
C GLU A 49 -14.50 3.74 9.31
N PRO A 50 -14.40 4.80 8.47
CA PRO A 50 -13.52 4.78 7.32
C PRO A 50 -12.07 4.64 7.78
N CYS A 51 -11.31 3.76 7.14
CA CYS A 51 -9.88 3.58 7.38
C CYS A 51 -9.14 4.93 7.33
N ASP A 52 -8.10 5.09 8.15
CA ASP A 52 -7.35 6.36 8.28
C ASP A 52 -6.84 6.91 6.94
N ARG A 53 -6.50 6.03 5.98
CA ARG A 53 -6.14 6.46 4.62
C ARG A 53 -7.32 6.99 3.80
N GLN A 54 -8.52 6.44 3.94
CA GLN A 54 -9.71 6.93 3.23
C GLN A 54 -10.17 8.26 3.84
N LYS A 55 -10.19 8.36 5.18
CA LYS A 55 -10.38 9.64 5.90
C LYS A 55 -9.39 10.70 5.41
N ALA A 56 -8.09 10.35 5.34
CA ALA A 56 -7.06 11.27 4.86
C ALA A 56 -7.15 11.61 3.36
N ARG A 57 -7.78 10.77 2.52
CA ARG A 57 -8.05 11.10 1.12
C ARG A 57 -9.23 12.05 0.98
N LEU A 58 -10.34 11.74 1.66
CA LEU A 58 -11.54 12.58 1.67
C LEU A 58 -11.23 13.97 2.25
N GLU A 59 -10.45 14.06 3.32
CA GLU A 59 -10.02 15.33 3.89
C GLU A 59 -9.19 16.16 2.90
N ARG A 60 -8.28 15.51 2.17
CA ARG A 60 -7.48 16.19 1.12
C ARG A 60 -8.34 16.67 -0.05
N GLU A 61 -9.37 15.91 -0.42
CA GLU A 61 -10.33 16.28 -1.46
C GLU A 61 -11.19 17.47 -1.00
N ARG A 62 -11.70 17.46 0.24
CA ARG A 62 -12.46 18.57 0.84
C ARG A 62 -11.67 19.88 0.92
N ILE A 63 -10.44 19.83 1.43
CA ILE A 63 -9.56 21.02 1.51
C ILE A 63 -9.29 21.59 0.10
N ARG A 64 -9.15 20.72 -0.91
CA ARG A 64 -8.95 21.15 -2.29
C ARG A 64 -10.20 21.86 -2.83
N GLU A 65 -11.40 21.33 -2.59
CA GLU A 65 -12.65 21.97 -3.01
C GLU A 65 -12.89 23.31 -2.31
N GLU A 66 -12.66 23.39 -1.01
CA GLU A 66 -12.77 24.64 -0.23
C GLU A 66 -11.81 25.70 -0.75
N LYS A 67 -10.55 25.32 -1.05
CA LYS A 67 -9.59 26.23 -1.69
C LYS A 67 -10.05 26.66 -3.08
N ILE A 68 -10.58 25.75 -3.91
CA ILE A 68 -11.07 26.11 -5.24
C ILE A 68 -12.23 27.11 -5.16
N LYS A 69 -13.18 26.89 -4.24
CA LYS A 69 -14.28 27.82 -3.98
C LYS A 69 -13.76 29.18 -3.49
N GLN A 70 -12.83 29.17 -2.54
CA GLN A 70 -12.18 30.39 -2.06
C GLN A 70 -11.44 31.14 -3.17
N TRP A 71 -10.80 30.44 -4.11
CA TRP A 71 -10.18 31.06 -5.28
C TRP A 71 -11.25 31.67 -6.21
N GLN A 72 -12.34 30.94 -6.49
CA GLN A 72 -13.44 31.43 -7.33
C GLN A 72 -14.12 32.68 -6.74
N ASP A 73 -14.41 32.69 -5.44
CA ASP A 73 -15.01 33.84 -4.76
C ASP A 73 -14.08 35.07 -4.77
N ASN A 74 -12.77 34.86 -4.65
CA ASN A 74 -11.76 35.91 -4.75
C ASN A 74 -11.43 36.33 -6.19
N GLN A 75 -11.92 35.61 -7.21
CA GLN A 75 -11.64 35.90 -8.63
C GLN A 75 -12.63 36.90 -9.24
N ILE A 76 -13.51 37.51 -8.43
CA ILE A 76 -14.47 38.50 -8.91
C ILE A 76 -13.81 39.89 -8.91
N LEU A 77 -13.40 40.31 -10.11
CA LEU A 77 -13.09 41.68 -10.51
C LEU A 77 -13.86 41.97 -11.80
#